data_AF-A0A7R9GG95-F1
#
_entry.id   AF-A0A7R9GG95-F1
#
_cell.length_a   1.000
_cell.length_b   1.000
_cell.length_c   1.000
_cell.angle_alpha   90.00
_cell.angle_beta   90.00
_cell.angle_gamma   90.00
#
_symmetry.space_group_name_H-M   'P 1'
#
loop_
_entity.id
_entity.type
_entity.pdbx_description
1 polymer ?
#
loop_
_entity_poly.entity_id
_entity_poly.type
_entity_poly.pdbx_seq_one_letter_code
_entity_poly.pdbx_strand_id
1 'polypeptide(L)'
;YAAFLGILFLMELAGAAYVLDNGIEYSKFSDWSKGRFTQLIMKYDDEHRSRRIMNMIQEFIGCCGSKGPMDYDRMGKEIPHECRNKVTGNVYKDGCSEVFAWYMETKSGWIAGIALTLCLLQLFGLAFGICLCRALQREKRIFEQRGY
;
A
#
# COMPACT_ATOMS: atom_id res chain seq x y z
N TYR A 1 14.90 -13.92 15.61
CA TYR A 1 14.54 -14.30 14.23
C TYR A 1 13.16 -14.98 14.18
N ALA A 2 12.99 -16.20 14.71
CA ALA A 2 11.70 -16.92 14.71
C ALA A 2 10.52 -16.11 15.30
N ALA A 3 10.73 -15.45 16.44
CA ALA A 3 9.69 -14.61 17.06
C ALA A 3 9.28 -13.42 16.16
N PHE A 4 10.24 -12.81 15.47
CA PHE A 4 9.98 -11.69 14.55
C PHE A 4 9.18 -12.15 13.32
N LEU A 5 9.55 -13.29 12.71
CA LEU A 5 8.79 -13.88 11.61
C LEU A 5 7.36 -14.27 12.03
N GLY A 6 7.19 -14.79 13.25
CA GLY A 6 5.87 -15.10 13.78
C GLY A 6 4.98 -13.87 13.93
N ILE A 7 5.54 -12.74 14.39
CA ILE A 7 4.79 -11.47 14.49
C ILE A 7 4.40 -10.95 13.09
N LEU A 8 5.33 -10.96 12.14
CA LEU A 8 5.05 -10.54 10.76
C LEU A 8 3.95 -11.39 10.12
N PHE A 9 4.02 -12.71 10.30
CA PHE A 9 3.00 -13.63 9.80
C PHE A 9 1.60 -13.31 10.34
N LEU A 10 1.47 -13.04 11.64
CA LEU A 10 0.20 -12.67 12.25
C LEU A 10 -0.32 -11.33 11.71
N MET A 11 0.56 -10.34 11.53
CA MET A 11 0.19 -9.05 10.96
C MET A 11 -0.24 -9.15 9.50
N GLU A 12 0.48 -9.93 8.69
CA GLU A 12 0.13 -10.15 7.27
C GLU A 12 -1.19 -10.91 7.14
N LEU A 13 -1.40 -11.97 7.92
CA LEU A 13 -2.64 -12.73 7.89
C LEU A 13 -3.84 -11.87 8.32
N ALA A 14 -3.69 -11.09 9.39
CA ALA A 14 -4.73 -10.17 9.85
C ALA A 14 -5.03 -9.08 8.81
N GLY A 15 -3.99 -8.49 8.20
CA GLY A 15 -4.12 -7.49 7.15
C GLY A 15 -4.80 -8.04 5.90
N ALA A 16 -4.39 -9.21 5.43
CA ALA A 16 -4.99 -9.87 4.27
C ALA A 16 -6.46 -10.22 4.53
N ALA A 17 -6.79 -10.76 5.71
CA ALA A 17 -8.17 -11.06 6.09
C ALA A 17 -9.02 -9.78 6.14
N TYR A 18 -8.51 -8.70 6.74
CA TYR A 18 -9.23 -7.43 6.84
C TYR A 18 -9.54 -6.83 5.46
N VAL A 19 -8.55 -6.80 4.56
CA VAL A 19 -8.70 -6.26 3.19
C VAL A 19 -9.69 -7.09 2.38
N LEU A 20 -9.63 -8.43 2.48
CA LEU A 20 -10.54 -9.31 1.74
C LEU A 20 -11.99 -9.25 2.27
N ASP A 21 -12.18 -9.00 3.56
CA ASP A 21 -13.51 -8.96 4.19
C ASP A 21 -14.20 -7.59 4.02
N ASN A 22 -13.46 -6.50 4.16
CA ASN A 22 -14.04 -5.14 4.16
C ASN A 22 -13.97 -4.44 2.80
N GLY A 23 -13.14 -4.93 1.88
CA GLY A 23 -12.81 -4.22 0.64
C GLY A 23 -12.15 -2.86 0.89
N ILE A 24 -11.79 -2.18 -0.20
CA ILE A 24 -11.10 -0.88 -0.21
C ILE A 24 -12.06 0.23 -0.64
N GLU A 25 -12.94 -0.02 -1.62
CA GLU A 25 -13.78 0.99 -2.29
C GLU A 25 -14.67 1.79 -1.31
N TYR A 26 -15.42 1.12 -0.43
CA TYR A 26 -16.34 1.75 0.53
C TYR A 26 -15.76 1.88 1.94
N SER A 27 -14.46 1.62 2.08
CA SER A 27 -13.79 1.65 3.38
C SER A 27 -13.38 3.07 3.77
N LYS A 28 -12.91 3.22 5.02
CA LYS A 28 -12.28 4.46 5.52
C LYS A 28 -11.06 4.90 4.68
N PHE A 29 -10.55 4.04 3.81
CA PHE A 29 -9.47 4.36 2.89
C PHE A 29 -9.84 5.50 1.93
N SER A 30 -11.03 5.48 1.34
CA SER A 30 -11.48 6.53 0.42
C SER A 30 -11.49 7.90 1.13
N ASP A 31 -12.02 7.97 2.35
CA ASP A 31 -12.04 9.21 3.12
C ASP A 31 -10.65 9.68 3.57
N TRP A 32 -9.80 8.75 4.01
CA TRP A 32 -8.41 9.07 4.33
C TRP A 32 -7.65 9.59 3.10
N SER A 33 -7.88 8.98 1.94
CA SER A 33 -7.22 9.36 0.68
C SER A 33 -7.61 10.78 0.24
N LYS A 34 -8.86 11.22 0.49
CA LYS A 34 -9.30 12.61 0.23
C LYS A 34 -8.36 13.60 0.91
N GLY A 35 -8.07 13.39 2.20
CA GLY A 35 -7.16 14.25 2.95
C GLY A 35 -5.75 14.28 2.37
N ARG A 36 -5.24 13.12 1.92
CA ARG A 36 -3.92 13.02 1.30
C ARG A 36 -3.86 13.75 -0.03
N PHE A 37 -4.81 13.50 -0.94
CA PHE A 37 -4.86 14.18 -2.23
C PHE A 37 -4.99 15.70 -2.08
N THR A 38 -5.82 16.16 -1.14
CA THR A 38 -5.93 17.59 -0.82
C THR A 38 -4.59 18.17 -0.39
N GLN A 39 -3.81 17.48 0.44
CA GLN A 39 -2.48 17.94 0.85
C GLN A 39 -1.48 17.99 -0.32
N LEU A 40 -1.55 17.03 -1.25
CA LEU A 40 -0.71 17.07 -2.45
C LEU A 40 -1.03 18.28 -3.33
N ILE A 41 -2.32 18.61 -3.50
CA ILE A 41 -2.76 19.77 -4.26
C ILE A 41 -2.32 21.07 -3.57
N MET A 42 -2.48 21.16 -2.25
CA MET A 42 -2.04 22.34 -1.48
C MET A 42 -0.56 22.65 -1.73
N LYS A 43 0.30 21.63 -1.70
CA LYS A 43 1.76 21.75 -1.89
C LYS A 43 2.23 21.61 -3.34
N TYR A 44 1.30 21.62 -4.29
CA TYR A 44 1.59 21.31 -5.70
C TYR A 44 2.56 22.31 -6.35
N ASP A 45 2.48 23.59 -5.96
CA ASP A 45 3.30 24.66 -6.55
C ASP A 45 4.68 24.77 -5.88
N ASP A 46 4.73 24.48 -4.58
CA ASP A 46 5.93 24.66 -3.76
C ASP A 46 6.81 23.41 -3.71
N GLU A 47 6.23 22.21 -3.80
CA GLU A 47 6.95 20.95 -3.61
C GLU A 47 6.94 20.08 -4.87
N HIS A 48 8.10 19.98 -5.53
CA HIS A 48 8.29 19.14 -6.72
C HIS A 48 7.87 17.68 -6.52
N ARG A 49 8.06 17.13 -5.31
CA ARG A 49 7.65 15.77 -4.98
C ARG A 49 6.12 15.61 -5.00
N SER A 50 5.41 16.53 -4.36
CA SER A 50 3.94 16.55 -4.34
C SER A 50 3.39 16.71 -5.75
N ARG A 51 3.97 17.62 -6.56
CA ARG A 51 3.65 17.77 -7.98
C ARG A 51 3.80 16.46 -8.75
N ARG A 52 4.97 15.82 -8.67
CA ARG A 52 5.25 14.57 -9.41
C ARG A 52 4.28 13.46 -9.04
N ILE A 53 4.01 13.28 -7.75
CA ILE A 53 3.11 12.22 -7.28
C ILE A 53 1.68 12.50 -7.79
N MET A 54 1.20 13.74 -7.68
CA MET A 54 -0.14 14.09 -8.15
C MET A 54 -0.28 13.89 -9.66
N ASN A 55 0.71 14.33 -10.45
CA ASN A 55 0.70 14.20 -11.91
C ASN A 55 0.69 12.75 -12.34
N MET A 56 1.54 11.90 -11.74
CA MET A 56 1.55 10.47 -12.02
C MET A 56 0.20 9.83 -11.74
N ILE A 57 -0.45 10.19 -10.63
CA ILE A 57 -1.75 9.63 -10.26
C ILE A 57 -2.83 10.08 -11.25
N GLN A 58 -2.91 11.38 -11.55
CA GLN A 58 -3.91 11.92 -12.46
C GLN A 58 -3.78 11.35 -13.87
N GLU A 59 -2.55 11.22 -14.37
CA GLU A 59 -2.26 10.71 -15.70
C GLU A 59 -2.51 9.20 -15.81
N PHE A 60 -2.04 8.42 -14.82
CA PHE A 60 -2.10 6.97 -14.87
C PHE A 60 -3.49 6.41 -14.53
N ILE A 61 -4.18 7.05 -13.58
CA ILE A 61 -5.48 6.58 -13.09
C ILE A 61 -6.63 7.26 -13.81
N GLY A 62 -6.42 8.46 -14.36
CA GLY A 62 -7.43 9.19 -15.11
C GLY A 62 -8.45 9.90 -14.23
N CYS A 63 -7.97 10.69 -13.26
CA CYS A 63 -8.79 11.41 -12.28
C CYS A 63 -8.34 12.86 -12.14
N CYS A 64 -9.15 13.70 -11.48
CA CYS A 64 -8.79 15.09 -11.17
C CYS A 64 -9.02 15.49 -9.73
N GLY A 65 -8.07 16.24 -9.17
CA GLY A 65 -8.18 16.78 -7.82
C GLY A 65 -8.38 15.69 -6.76
N SER A 66 -8.89 16.06 -5.59
CA SER A 66 -9.15 15.12 -4.50
C SER A 66 -10.55 14.50 -4.65
N LYS A 67 -11.56 15.35 -4.76
CA LYS A 67 -12.97 15.03 -5.04
C LYS A 67 -13.39 15.41 -6.46
N GLY A 68 -12.63 16.27 -7.13
CA GLY A 68 -12.86 16.66 -8.51
C GLY A 68 -12.00 17.85 -8.93
N PRO A 69 -12.14 18.30 -10.19
CA PRO A 69 -11.32 19.39 -10.74
C PRO A 69 -11.51 20.73 -10.02
N MET A 70 -12.68 20.96 -9.41
CA MET A 70 -12.99 22.18 -8.64
C MET A 70 -12.09 22.37 -7.41
N ASP A 71 -11.39 21.33 -6.95
CA ASP A 71 -10.45 21.47 -5.83
C ASP A 71 -9.27 22.39 -6.17
N TYR A 72 -8.85 22.44 -7.43
CA TYR A 72 -7.81 23.37 -7.89
C TYR A 72 -8.31 24.81 -7.89
N ASP A 73 -9.50 25.04 -8.44
CA ASP A 73 -10.14 26.37 -8.49
C ASP A 73 -10.37 26.94 -7.07
N ARG A 74 -10.87 26.11 -6.15
CA ARG A 74 -11.06 26.50 -4.73
C ARG A 74 -9.76 26.87 -4.02
N MET A 75 -8.62 26.41 -4.51
CA MET A 75 -7.31 26.72 -3.97
C MET A 75 -6.57 27.80 -4.77
N GLY A 76 -7.22 28.40 -5.79
CA GLY A 76 -6.61 29.39 -6.66
C GLY A 76 -5.46 28.83 -7.50
N LYS A 77 -5.50 27.55 -7.84
CA LYS A 77 -4.47 26.84 -8.60
C LYS A 77 -4.97 26.49 -9.99
N GLU A 78 -4.05 26.49 -10.96
CA GLU A 78 -4.36 26.04 -12.30
C GLU A 78 -4.49 24.51 -12.35
N ILE A 79 -5.42 24.02 -13.17
CA ILE A 79 -5.59 22.58 -13.38
C ILE A 79 -4.41 22.07 -14.22
N PRO A 80 -3.65 21.08 -13.73
CA PRO A 80 -2.48 20.56 -14.44
C PRO A 80 -2.87 19.82 -15.73
N HIS A 81 -1.94 19.78 -16.69
CA HIS A 81 -2.14 19.12 -17.98
C HIS A 81 -2.38 17.61 -17.83
N GLU A 82 -1.78 16.99 -16.82
CA GLU A 82 -1.94 15.59 -16.48
C GLU A 82 -3.36 15.24 -16.00
N CYS A 83 -4.10 16.25 -15.54
CA CYS A 83 -5.53 16.13 -15.30
C CYS A 83 -6.39 16.29 -16.58
N ARG A 84 -5.92 15.79 -17.72
CA ARG A 84 -6.69 15.76 -18.96
C ARG A 84 -6.54 14.41 -19.63
N ASN A 85 -7.64 13.94 -20.21
CA ASN A 85 -7.61 12.76 -21.04
C ASN A 85 -6.85 13.05 -22.33
N LYS A 86 -5.78 12.28 -22.59
CA LYS A 86 -4.90 12.49 -23.75
C LYS A 86 -5.60 12.31 -25.10
N VAL A 87 -6.72 11.58 -25.15
CA VAL A 87 -7.48 11.32 -26.37
C VAL A 87 -8.50 12.43 -26.62
N THR A 88 -9.28 12.79 -25.60
CA THR A 88 -10.38 13.77 -25.76
C THR A 88 -9.97 15.21 -25.46
N GLY A 89 -8.86 15.44 -24.77
CA GLY A 89 -8.41 16.74 -24.28
C GLY A 89 -9.24 17.29 -23.11
N ASN A 90 -10.30 16.59 -22.71
CA ASN A 90 -11.20 16.98 -21.64
C ASN A 90 -10.58 16.73 -20.27
N VAL A 91 -10.91 17.61 -19.32
CA VAL A 91 -10.53 17.45 -17.91
C VAL A 91 -11.31 16.28 -17.30
N TYR A 92 -10.64 15.47 -16.49
CA TYR A 92 -11.31 14.39 -15.75
C TYR A 92 -12.33 14.98 -14.76
N LYS A 93 -13.53 14.40 -14.72
CA LYS A 93 -14.60 14.87 -13.82
C LYS A 93 -14.52 14.21 -12.45
N ASP A 94 -14.02 12.98 -12.43
CA ASP A 94 -14.00 12.15 -11.23
C ASP A 94 -12.83 12.49 -10.31
N GLY A 95 -13.09 12.49 -9.01
CA GLY A 95 -12.10 12.76 -7.97
C GLY A 95 -11.09 11.64 -7.80
N CYS A 96 -9.80 11.96 -7.60
CA CYS A 96 -8.80 10.91 -7.41
C CYS A 96 -9.05 10.04 -6.18
N SER A 97 -9.68 10.53 -5.11
CA SER A 97 -9.97 9.70 -3.94
C SER A 97 -10.84 8.48 -4.23
N GLU A 98 -11.89 8.67 -5.03
CA GLU A 98 -12.85 7.61 -5.37
C GLU A 98 -12.27 6.68 -6.44
N VAL A 99 -11.77 7.25 -7.55
CA VAL A 99 -11.20 6.45 -8.64
C VAL A 99 -9.98 5.66 -8.17
N PHE A 100 -9.15 6.22 -7.28
CA PHE A 100 -8.03 5.52 -6.70
C PHE A 100 -8.45 4.35 -5.81
N ALA A 101 -9.52 4.53 -5.00
CA ALA A 101 -10.05 3.46 -4.17
C ALA A 101 -10.57 2.31 -5.04
N TRP A 102 -11.31 2.61 -6.11
CA TRP A 102 -11.78 1.62 -7.07
C TRP A 102 -10.65 0.92 -7.84
N TYR A 103 -9.63 1.68 -8.23
CA TYR A 103 -8.41 1.13 -8.85
C TYR A 103 -7.71 0.15 -7.90
N MET A 104 -7.56 0.51 -6.63
CA MET A 104 -6.94 -0.35 -5.62
C MET A 104 -7.80 -1.57 -5.31
N GLU A 105 -9.13 -1.45 -5.28
CA GLU A 105 -10.05 -2.56 -5.10
C GLU A 105 -9.82 -3.64 -6.17
N THR A 106 -9.73 -3.23 -7.42
CA THR A 106 -9.48 -4.15 -8.55
C THR A 106 -8.12 -4.85 -8.46
N LYS A 107 -7.12 -4.21 -7.83
CA LYS A 107 -5.77 -4.77 -7.65
C LYS A 107 -5.59 -5.51 -6.33
N SER A 108 -6.52 -5.37 -5.39
CA SER A 108 -6.44 -5.93 -4.04
C SER A 108 -6.27 -7.45 -4.07
N GLY A 109 -6.96 -8.14 -4.99
CA GLY A 109 -6.85 -9.59 -5.15
C GLY A 109 -5.42 -10.06 -5.49
N TRP A 110 -4.74 -9.35 -6.40
CA TRP A 110 -3.33 -9.65 -6.72
C TRP A 110 -2.41 -9.37 -5.54
N ILE A 111 -2.63 -8.25 -4.83
CA ILE A 111 -1.85 -7.87 -3.64
C ILE A 111 -2.04 -8.91 -2.52
N ALA A 112 -3.26 -9.36 -2.27
CA ALA A 112 -3.58 -10.39 -1.30
C ALA A 112 -2.92 -11.73 -1.66
N GLY A 113 -2.90 -12.10 -2.94
CA GLY A 113 -2.20 -13.31 -3.41
C GLY A 113 -0.69 -13.27 -3.15
N ILE A 114 -0.04 -12.12 -3.41
CA ILE A 114 1.38 -11.93 -3.09
C ILE A 114 1.61 -12.01 -1.58
N ALA A 115 0.75 -11.37 -0.77
CA ALA A 115 0.85 -11.43 0.68
C ALA A 115 0.72 -12.87 1.23
N LEU A 116 -0.25 -13.66 0.74
CA LEU A 116 -0.40 -15.06 1.14
C LEU A 116 0.81 -15.91 0.73
N THR A 117 1.44 -15.61 -0.40
CA THR A 117 2.67 -16.29 -0.83
C THR A 117 3.84 -15.98 0.13
N LEU A 118 3.95 -14.74 0.59
CA LEU A 118 4.93 -14.35 1.61
C LEU A 118 4.66 -15.05 2.94
N CYS A 119 3.39 -15.17 3.36
CA CYS A 119 3.03 -15.97 4.54
C CYS A 119 3.54 -17.41 4.43
N LEU A 120 3.41 -18.06 3.27
CA LEU A 120 3.93 -19.42 3.07
C LEU A 120 5.46 -19.48 3.19
N LEU A 121 6.18 -18.51 2.62
CA LEU A 121 7.64 -18.42 2.74
C LEU A 121 8.09 -18.19 4.17
N GLN A 122 7.36 -17.40 4.95
CA GLN A 122 7.63 -17.19 6.37
C GLN A 122 7.47 -18.46 7.19
N LEU A 123 6.49 -19.32 6.87
CA LEU A 123 6.32 -20.63 7.53
C LEU A 123 7.56 -21.52 7.32
N PHE A 124 8.11 -21.55 6.10
CA PHE A 124 9.37 -22.25 5.85
C PHE A 124 10.53 -21.63 6.65
N GLY A 125 10.66 -20.30 6.67
CA GLY A 125 11.66 -19.59 7.46
C GLY A 125 11.56 -19.89 8.96
N LEU A 126 10.34 -19.98 9.49
CA LEU A 126 10.08 -20.34 10.88
C LEU A 126 10.47 -21.80 11.16
N ALA A 127 10.09 -22.73 10.28
CA ALA A 127 10.44 -24.14 10.41
C ALA A 127 11.95 -24.35 10.41
N PHE A 128 12.66 -23.78 9.43
CA PHE A 128 14.13 -23.86 9.37
C PHE A 128 14.79 -23.18 10.57
N GLY A 129 14.28 -22.03 11.01
CA GLY A 129 14.77 -21.34 12.20
C GLY A 129 14.66 -22.18 13.47
N ILE A 130 13.53 -22.87 13.67
CA ILE A 130 13.34 -23.78 14.82
C ILE A 130 14.26 -25.00 14.71
N CYS A 131 14.37 -25.61 13.52
CA CYS A 131 15.27 -26.73 13.29
C CYS A 131 16.73 -26.37 13.61
N LEU A 132 17.20 -25.20 13.13
CA LEU A 132 18.56 -24.72 13.39
C LEU A 132 18.80 -24.45 14.88
N CYS A 133 17.86 -23.77 15.55
CA CYS A 133 17.95 -23.54 17.00
C CYS A 133 18.05 -24.86 17.77
N ARG A 134 17.25 -25.86 17.41
CA ARG A 134 17.29 -27.18 18.03
C ARG A 134 18.62 -27.90 17.77
N ALA A 135 19.16 -27.81 16.56
CA ALA A 135 20.47 -28.37 16.22
C ALA A 135 21.59 -27.72 17.06
N LEU A 136 21.62 -26.39 17.15
CA LEU A 136 22.60 -25.66 17.96
C LEU A 136 22.48 -25.97 19.46
N GLN A 137 21.25 -26.06 19.99
CA GLN A 137 21.03 -26.45 21.39
C GLN A 137 21.45 -27.90 21.66
N ARG A 138 21.33 -28.78 20.66
CA ARG A 138 21.80 -30.16 20.78
C ARG A 138 23.33 -30.22 20.83
N GLU A 139 24.00 -29.50 19.93
CA GLU A 139 25.46 -29.36 19.94
C GLU A 139 25.97 -28.81 21.29
N LYS A 140 25.40 -27.69 21.77
CA LYS A 140 25.77 -27.11 23.07
C LYS A 140 25.68 -28.10 24.23
N ARG A 141 24.58 -28.86 24.31
CA ARG A 141 24.39 -29.89 25.35
C ARG A 141 25.42 -31.01 25.28
N ILE A 142 25.85 -31.39 24.07
CA ILE A 142 26.90 -32.41 23.88
C ILE A 142 28.26 -31.87 24.34
N PHE A 143 28.57 -30.59 24.08
CA PHE A 143 29.79 -29.95 24.58
C PHE A 143 29.82 -29.88 26.12
N GLU A 144 28.71 -29.48 26.76
CA GLU A 144 28.59 -29.48 28.23
C GLU A 144 28.79 -30.87 28.84
N GLN A 145 28.24 -31.92 28.21
CA GLN A 145 28.46 -33.32 28.65
C GLN A 145 29.91 -33.79 28.50
N ARG A 146 30.67 -33.20 27.58
CA ARG A 146 32.10 -33.52 27.36
C ARG A 146 33.05 -32.77 28.30
N GLY A 147 32.53 -31.96 29.23
CA GLY A 147 33.33 -31.32 30.28
C GLY A 147 34.14 -30.11 29.81
N TYR A 148 33.69 -29.45 28.73
CA TYR A 148 34.19 -28.13 28.31
C TYR A 148 33.35 -26.99 28.91
#